data_AF-A0A6F9DV78-F1
#
_entry.id   AF-A0A6F9DV78-F1
#
_cell.length_a   1.000
_cell.length_b   1.000
_cell.length_c   1.000
_cell.angle_alpha   90.00
_cell.angle_beta   90.00
_cell.angle_gamma   90.00
#
_symmetry.space_group_name_H-M   'P 1'
#
loop_
_entity.id
_entity.type
_entity.pdbx_description
1 polymer ?
#
loop_
_entity_poly.entity_id
_entity_poly.type
_entity_poly.pdbx_seq_one_letter_code
_entity_poly.pdbx_strand_id
1 'polypeptide(L)'
;MEGLILLVGVLILFLCLIATIAFLLSYLGLTGSVEVSVGKPVVKNLWIAYKPHKGPYNKCGHHFTEAVSILPGKTCIGVFYDDIDKTKSDDLRYVVGVILAEGKANPPLDLVTLMKNNQFQVIEFPEIDFAVKSQFPNHLDLCAWIGSWKVYPGIKHYIQSRKLSAYPLMEIYKENVIHYMAPLSKQNDFFVSEFKFSKSPSSTDGDSTQNDTTDEDTLSTSSFEELNAPE
;
A
#
# COMPACT_ATOMS: atom_id res chain seq x y z
N MET A 1 -35.02 -37.88 35.75
CA MET A 1 -35.32 -36.46 35.46
C MET A 1 -34.05 -35.61 35.46
N GLU A 2 -33.15 -35.76 36.43
CA GLU A 2 -31.90 -34.97 36.52
C GLU A 2 -30.99 -35.08 35.28
N GLY A 3 -30.75 -36.28 34.75
CA GLY A 3 -29.94 -36.46 33.54
C GLY A 3 -30.55 -35.82 32.27
N LEU A 4 -31.88 -35.77 32.18
CA LEU A 4 -32.59 -35.11 31.08
C LEU A 4 -32.44 -33.57 31.18
N ILE A 5 -32.54 -33.03 32.40
CA ILE A 5 -32.35 -31.59 32.65
C ILE A 5 -30.91 -31.17 32.31
N LEU A 6 -29.91 -31.96 32.72
CA LEU A 6 -28.52 -31.71 32.37
C LEU A 6 -28.28 -31.75 30.86
N LEU A 7 -28.83 -32.76 30.16
CA LEU A 7 -28.68 -32.88 28.70
C LEU A 7 -29.30 -31.68 27.96
N VAL A 8 -30.51 -31.25 28.37
CA VAL A 8 -31.16 -30.07 27.81
C VAL A 8 -30.36 -28.80 28.10
N GLY A 9 -29.82 -28.65 29.31
CA GLY A 9 -28.96 -27.52 29.67
C GLY A 9 -27.70 -27.44 28.82
N VAL A 10 -27.02 -28.57 28.59
CA VAL A 10 -25.85 -28.66 27.72
C VAL A 10 -26.20 -28.30 26.27
N LEU A 11 -27.33 -28.78 25.77
CA LEU A 11 -27.79 -28.45 24.41
C LEU A 11 -28.08 -26.96 24.24
N ILE A 12 -28.76 -26.34 25.22
CA ILE A 12 -29.04 -24.90 25.21
C ILE A 12 -27.74 -24.10 25.24
N LEU A 13 -26.79 -24.45 26.13
CA LEU A 13 -25.50 -23.79 26.21
C LEU A 13 -24.74 -23.88 24.88
N PHE A 14 -24.75 -25.06 24.25
CA PHE A 14 -24.11 -25.28 22.96
C PHE A 14 -24.74 -24.42 21.85
N LEU A 15 -26.08 -24.33 21.79
CA LEU A 15 -26.78 -23.46 20.85
C LEU A 15 -26.46 -21.97 21.09
N CYS A 16 -26.40 -21.53 22.34
CA CYS A 16 -25.99 -20.16 22.70
C CYS A 16 -24.55 -19.85 22.29
N LEU A 17 -23.64 -20.82 22.42
CA LEU A 17 -22.26 -20.69 21.98
C LEU A 17 -22.19 -20.52 20.46
N ILE A 18 -22.90 -21.36 19.70
CA ILE A 18 -22.97 -21.26 18.23
C ILE A 18 -23.53 -19.90 17.81
N ALA A 19 -24.62 -19.45 18.44
CA ALA A 19 -25.24 -18.15 18.13
C ALA A 19 -24.26 -16.99 18.39
N THR A 20 -23.53 -17.03 19.50
CA THR A 20 -22.49 -16.03 19.84
C THR A 20 -21.37 -16.01 18.80
N ILE A 21 -20.89 -17.19 18.39
CA ILE A 21 -19.84 -17.30 17.36
C ILE A 21 -20.35 -16.77 16.01
N ALA A 22 -21.56 -17.15 15.59
CA ALA A 22 -22.15 -16.68 14.34
C ALA A 22 -22.37 -15.15 14.34
N PHE A 23 -22.81 -14.60 15.47
CA PHE A 23 -22.90 -13.16 15.67
C PHE A 23 -21.53 -12.50 15.55
N LEU A 24 -20.50 -13.02 16.23
CA LEU A 24 -19.13 -12.49 16.15
C LEU A 24 -18.59 -12.53 14.72
N LEU A 25 -18.73 -13.65 14.00
CA LEU A 25 -18.28 -13.77 12.61
C LEU A 25 -18.96 -12.75 11.69
N SER A 26 -20.25 -12.49 11.92
CA SER A 26 -21.00 -11.49 11.16
C SER A 26 -20.56 -10.07 11.53
N TYR A 27 -20.34 -9.80 12.82
CA TYR A 27 -19.84 -8.53 13.33
C TYR A 27 -18.44 -8.19 12.78
N LEU A 28 -17.58 -9.20 12.58
CA LEU A 28 -16.26 -9.03 11.96
C LEU A 28 -16.30 -8.86 10.43
N GLY A 29 -17.48 -8.93 9.79
CA GLY A 29 -17.60 -8.81 8.33
C GLY A 29 -17.17 -10.06 7.54
N LEU A 30 -17.03 -11.24 8.19
CA LEU A 30 -16.67 -12.47 7.47
C LEU A 30 -17.80 -12.96 6.57
N THR A 31 -19.05 -12.73 6.93
CA THR A 31 -20.23 -13.24 6.20
C THR A 31 -20.65 -12.35 5.03
N GLY A 32 -20.34 -11.05 5.05
CA GLY A 32 -20.70 -10.12 3.98
C GLY A 32 -19.81 -10.24 2.74
N SER A 33 -20.36 -9.99 1.54
CA SER A 33 -19.58 -9.84 0.32
C SER A 33 -18.89 -8.47 0.28
N VAL A 34 -17.67 -8.42 -0.24
CA VAL A 34 -16.98 -7.15 -0.48
C VAL A 34 -17.56 -6.48 -1.72
N GLU A 35 -18.09 -5.27 -1.55
CA GLU A 35 -18.56 -4.46 -2.67
C GLU A 35 -17.42 -3.58 -3.20
N VAL A 36 -17.07 -3.79 -4.48
CA VAL A 36 -16.07 -2.97 -5.18
C VAL A 36 -16.76 -2.14 -6.25
N SER A 37 -16.52 -0.84 -6.23
CA SER A 37 -17.12 0.10 -7.18
C SER A 37 -16.12 1.17 -7.63
N VAL A 38 -16.44 1.87 -8.72
CA VAL A 38 -15.75 3.11 -9.10
C VAL A 38 -16.58 4.28 -8.62
N GLY A 39 -15.95 5.25 -7.97
CA GLY A 39 -16.62 6.48 -7.60
C GLY A 39 -15.66 7.51 -7.01
N LYS A 40 -16.23 8.60 -6.50
CA LYS A 40 -15.46 9.60 -5.77
C LYS A 40 -14.85 8.96 -4.51
N PRO A 41 -13.57 9.22 -4.22
CA PRO A 41 -12.95 8.80 -2.98
C PRO A 41 -13.65 9.42 -1.76
N VAL A 42 -13.48 8.80 -0.60
CA VAL A 42 -14.02 9.31 0.67
C VAL A 42 -13.25 10.55 1.15
N VAL A 43 -12.03 10.73 0.66
CA VAL A 43 -11.09 11.79 1.04
C VAL A 43 -10.78 12.72 -0.13
N LYS A 44 -10.47 13.97 0.18
CA LYS A 44 -9.96 14.96 -0.79
C LYS A 44 -8.43 14.93 -0.85
N ASN A 45 -7.78 16.05 -1.16
CA ASN A 45 -6.33 16.18 -1.00
C ASN A 45 -5.94 15.97 0.47
N LEU A 46 -4.82 15.27 0.70
CA LEU A 46 -4.40 14.83 2.02
C LEU A 46 -2.99 15.30 2.33
N TRP A 47 -2.80 15.92 3.48
CA TRP A 47 -1.49 16.07 4.08
C TRP A 47 -1.23 14.88 4.98
N ILE A 48 -0.21 14.09 4.65
CA ILE A 48 0.13 12.90 5.42
C ILE A 48 1.52 13.04 6.02
N ALA A 49 1.68 12.57 7.25
CA ALA A 49 2.98 12.26 7.83
C ALA A 49 3.23 10.75 7.68
N TYR A 50 4.33 10.35 7.05
CA TYR A 50 4.60 8.95 6.71
C TYR A 50 6.04 8.52 7.01
N LYS A 51 6.23 7.21 7.12
CA LYS A 51 7.53 6.54 7.04
C LYS A 51 7.55 5.53 5.89
N PRO A 52 8.60 5.49 5.06
CA PRO A 52 8.76 4.48 4.03
C PRO A 52 9.27 3.17 4.62
N HIS A 53 8.76 2.05 4.12
CA HIS A 53 9.13 0.71 4.54
C HIS A 53 9.31 -0.24 3.35
N LYS A 54 10.09 -1.29 3.57
CA LYS A 54 10.25 -2.43 2.67
C LYS A 54 10.07 -3.72 3.43
N GLY A 55 9.42 -4.69 2.81
CA GLY A 55 9.20 -6.01 3.37
C GLY A 55 7.74 -6.47 3.30
N PRO A 56 7.44 -7.64 3.88
CA PRO A 56 6.13 -8.27 3.76
C PRO A 56 5.02 -7.42 4.37
N TYR A 57 3.96 -7.17 3.58
CA TYR A 57 2.81 -6.39 4.02
C TYR A 57 2.10 -6.98 5.25
N ASN A 58 2.11 -8.30 5.45
CA ASN A 58 1.50 -8.91 6.65
C ASN A 58 2.24 -8.59 7.97
N LYS A 59 3.42 -7.96 7.90
CA LYS A 59 4.16 -7.47 9.08
C LYS A 59 4.02 -5.97 9.29
N CYS A 60 3.22 -5.25 8.50
CA CYS A 60 3.14 -3.78 8.58
C CYS A 60 2.46 -3.25 9.84
N GLY A 61 1.71 -4.09 10.58
CA GLY A 61 0.85 -3.66 11.70
C GLY A 61 1.56 -2.83 12.77
N HIS A 62 2.80 -3.20 13.14
CA HIS A 62 3.56 -2.46 14.15
C HIS A 62 3.91 -1.02 13.73
N HIS A 63 4.03 -0.73 12.43
CA HIS A 63 4.22 0.64 11.95
C HIS A 63 2.96 1.49 12.10
N PHE A 64 1.78 0.89 11.99
CA PHE A 64 0.52 1.57 12.31
C PHE A 64 0.47 1.90 13.81
N THR A 65 0.84 0.95 14.66
CA THR A 65 0.93 1.16 16.12
C THR A 65 1.90 2.29 16.47
N GLU A 66 3.07 2.34 15.82
CA GLU A 66 4.04 3.42 16.00
C GLU A 66 3.43 4.79 15.67
N ALA A 67 2.79 4.91 14.50
CA ALA A 67 2.20 6.17 14.05
C ALA A 67 1.06 6.66 14.97
N VAL A 68 0.17 5.75 15.40
CA VAL A 68 -0.93 6.07 16.35
C VAL A 68 -0.39 6.42 17.73
N SER A 69 0.71 5.80 18.18
CA SER A 69 1.29 6.08 19.49
C SER A 69 1.81 7.52 19.60
N ILE A 70 2.24 8.12 18.48
CA ILE A 70 2.72 9.51 18.43
C ILE A 70 1.55 10.48 18.31
N LEU A 71 0.54 10.17 17.49
CA LEU A 71 -0.65 10.99 17.30
C LEU A 71 -1.95 10.19 17.53
N PRO A 72 -2.33 9.95 18.79
CA PRO A 72 -3.56 9.24 19.12
C PRO A 72 -4.80 9.96 18.56
N GLY A 73 -5.76 9.19 18.04
CA GLY A 73 -7.02 9.72 17.51
C GLY A 73 -6.93 10.34 16.11
N LYS A 74 -5.75 10.37 15.47
CA LYS A 74 -5.63 10.71 14.05
C LYS A 74 -5.92 9.50 13.16
N THR A 75 -6.43 9.76 11.97
CA THR A 75 -6.71 8.75 10.95
C THR A 75 -5.40 8.20 10.39
N CYS A 76 -5.23 6.88 10.48
CA CYS A 76 -4.09 6.20 9.85
C CYS A 76 -4.29 6.02 8.35
N ILE A 77 -3.17 5.99 7.64
CA ILE A 77 -3.12 5.69 6.22
C ILE A 77 -1.96 4.74 5.91
N GLY A 78 -2.24 3.73 5.09
CA GLY A 78 -1.23 2.89 4.44
C GLY A 78 -1.30 3.06 2.94
N VAL A 79 -0.14 3.11 2.27
CA VAL A 79 -0.05 3.09 0.80
C VAL A 79 0.87 1.95 0.39
N PHE A 80 0.38 1.07 -0.45
CA PHE A 80 1.04 -0.16 -0.89
C PHE A 80 1.28 -0.06 -2.41
N TYR A 81 2.54 -0.11 -2.81
CA TYR A 81 2.96 0.24 -4.16
C TYR A 81 3.11 -0.95 -5.10
N ASP A 82 3.26 -2.17 -4.56
CA ASP A 82 3.68 -3.35 -5.31
C ASP A 82 2.60 -4.46 -5.25
N ASP A 83 2.63 -5.35 -6.24
CA ASP A 83 1.73 -6.52 -6.30
C ASP A 83 2.39 -7.71 -5.57
N ILE A 84 1.73 -8.21 -4.52
CA ILE A 84 2.23 -9.32 -3.69
C ILE A 84 2.48 -10.60 -4.47
N ASP A 85 1.82 -10.79 -5.62
CA ASP A 85 1.98 -11.98 -6.45
C ASP A 85 3.13 -11.85 -7.45
N LYS A 86 3.66 -10.63 -7.65
CA LYS A 86 4.68 -10.34 -8.67
C LYS A 86 6.01 -9.89 -8.08
N THR A 87 5.97 -9.24 -6.92
CA THR A 87 7.15 -8.70 -6.25
C THR A 87 7.56 -9.62 -5.11
N LYS A 88 8.86 -9.85 -4.96
CA LYS A 88 9.39 -10.65 -3.85
C LYS A 88 8.99 -10.02 -2.52
N SER A 89 8.65 -10.87 -1.55
CA SER A 89 8.17 -10.45 -0.23
C SER A 89 9.05 -9.38 0.44
N ASP A 90 10.38 -9.48 0.34
CA ASP A 90 11.31 -8.55 0.98
C ASP A 90 11.49 -7.23 0.19
N ASP A 91 11.09 -7.22 -1.08
CA ASP A 91 11.18 -6.06 -1.97
C ASP A 91 9.87 -5.25 -2.03
N LEU A 92 8.81 -5.72 -1.38
CA LEU A 92 7.52 -5.05 -1.31
C LEU A 92 7.66 -3.69 -0.60
N ARG A 93 7.26 -2.61 -1.26
CA ARG A 93 7.34 -1.24 -0.76
C ARG A 93 5.98 -0.75 -0.30
N TYR A 94 5.98 -0.04 0.80
CA TYR A 94 4.80 0.60 1.33
C TYR A 94 5.20 1.79 2.21
N VAL A 95 4.25 2.68 2.47
CA VAL A 95 4.38 3.68 3.53
C VAL A 95 3.23 3.54 4.52
N VAL A 96 3.52 3.85 5.78
CA VAL A 96 2.53 3.93 6.85
C VAL A 96 2.62 5.30 7.49
N GLY A 97 1.47 5.86 7.86
CA GLY A 97 1.41 7.20 8.37
C GLY A 97 0.07 7.57 8.98
N VAL A 98 -0.07 8.87 9.24
CA VAL A 98 -1.31 9.51 9.70
C VAL A 98 -1.64 10.72 8.85
N ILE A 99 -2.94 10.99 8.72
CA ILE A 99 -3.45 12.18 8.05
C ILE A 99 -3.38 13.35 9.02
N LEU A 100 -2.65 14.40 8.63
CA LEU A 100 -2.48 15.63 9.38
C LEU A 100 -3.58 16.66 9.05
N ALA A 101 -3.97 16.73 7.79
CA ALA A 101 -5.07 17.57 7.31
C ALA A 101 -5.70 16.98 6.04
N GLU A 102 -6.97 17.27 5.84
CA GLU A 102 -7.75 16.89 4.66
C GLU A 102 -8.35 18.16 4.03
N GLY A 103 -8.31 18.27 2.71
CA GLY A 103 -8.78 19.45 2.00
C GLY A 103 -7.70 20.53 1.84
N LYS A 104 -8.10 21.74 1.44
CA LYS A 104 -7.17 22.87 1.18
C LYS A 104 -6.51 23.47 2.43
N ALA A 105 -6.77 22.91 3.61
CA ALA A 105 -6.19 23.39 4.85
C ALA A 105 -4.76 22.85 5.00
N ASN A 106 -3.82 23.74 5.30
CA ASN A 106 -2.47 23.33 5.66
C ASN A 106 -2.48 22.60 7.02
N PRO A 107 -1.61 21.61 7.22
CA PRO A 107 -1.53 20.89 8.48
C PRO A 107 -0.99 21.81 9.59
N PRO A 108 -1.50 21.67 10.83
CA PRO A 108 -0.98 22.41 11.97
C PRO A 108 0.54 22.20 12.15
N LEU A 109 1.28 23.29 12.34
CA LEU A 109 2.75 23.27 12.36
C LEU A 109 3.32 22.47 13.55
N ASP A 110 2.63 22.48 14.68
CA ASP A 110 2.92 21.68 15.85
C ASP A 110 2.88 20.18 15.54
N LEU A 111 1.85 19.71 14.83
CA LEU A 111 1.74 18.30 14.42
C LEU A 111 2.82 17.93 13.39
N VAL A 112 3.09 18.80 12.42
CA VAL A 112 4.17 18.60 11.43
C VAL A 112 5.52 18.46 12.13
N THR A 113 5.81 19.35 13.09
CA THR A 113 7.08 19.35 13.82
C THR A 113 7.21 18.11 14.69
N LEU A 114 6.15 17.73 15.41
CA LEU A 114 6.13 16.52 16.22
C LEU A 114 6.42 15.27 15.38
N MET A 115 5.77 15.13 14.24
CA MET A 115 5.96 13.99 13.35
C MET A 115 7.38 13.95 12.77
N LYS A 116 7.92 15.11 12.33
CA LYS A 116 9.31 15.22 11.85
C LYS A 116 10.33 14.85 12.92
N ASN A 117 10.12 15.29 14.17
CA ASN A 117 11.00 14.92 15.29
C ASN A 117 11.00 13.41 15.56
N ASN A 118 9.90 12.72 15.23
CA ASN A 118 9.79 11.27 15.28
C ASN A 118 10.18 10.58 13.96
N GLN A 119 10.94 11.26 13.09
CA GLN A 119 11.48 10.76 11.81
C GLN A 119 10.41 10.46 10.74
N PHE A 120 9.23 11.06 10.83
CA PHE A 120 8.24 11.01 9.74
C PHE A 120 8.49 12.14 8.75
N GLN A 121 8.26 11.84 7.48
CA GLN A 121 8.25 12.84 6.40
C GLN A 121 6.83 13.30 6.14
N VAL A 122 6.66 14.49 5.57
CA VAL A 122 5.35 15.07 5.28
C VAL A 122 5.23 15.34 3.79
N ILE A 123 4.12 14.88 3.20
CA ILE A 123 3.80 15.06 1.79
C ILE A 123 2.32 15.39 1.63
N GLU A 124 1.99 16.08 0.54
CA GLU A 124 0.62 16.30 0.10
C GLU A 124 0.27 15.31 -1.03
N PHE A 125 -0.83 14.58 -0.86
CA PHE A 125 -1.46 13.79 -1.91
C PHE A 125 -2.58 14.58 -2.60
N PRO A 126 -2.70 14.45 -3.93
CA PRO A 126 -3.62 15.27 -4.70
C PRO A 126 -5.08 14.83 -4.52
N GLU A 127 -6.00 15.75 -4.80
CA GLU A 127 -7.40 15.41 -5.00
C GLU A 127 -7.60 14.74 -6.37
N ILE A 128 -8.45 13.71 -6.40
CA ILE A 128 -8.81 12.94 -7.60
C ILE A 128 -10.33 12.80 -7.71
N ASP A 129 -10.82 12.70 -8.93
CA ASP A 129 -12.26 12.58 -9.18
C ASP A 129 -12.77 11.15 -9.00
N PHE A 130 -11.96 10.15 -9.37
CA PHE A 130 -12.38 8.75 -9.36
C PHE A 130 -11.30 7.82 -8.81
N ALA A 131 -11.74 6.86 -8.00
CA ALA A 131 -10.96 5.74 -7.54
C ALA A 131 -11.81 4.46 -7.60
N VAL A 132 -11.14 3.32 -7.77
CA VAL A 132 -11.71 2.04 -7.39
C VAL A 132 -11.74 2.03 -5.87
N LYS A 133 -12.89 1.81 -5.26
CA LYS A 133 -13.07 1.87 -3.82
C LYS A 133 -13.81 0.64 -3.28
N SER A 134 -13.51 0.33 -2.04
CA SER A 134 -14.18 -0.69 -1.25
C SER A 134 -14.11 -0.29 0.23
N GLN A 135 -14.94 -0.91 1.06
CA GLN A 135 -14.97 -0.66 2.49
C GLN A 135 -15.03 -1.97 3.27
N PHE A 136 -14.46 -1.98 4.46
CA PHE A 136 -14.55 -3.10 5.38
C PHE A 136 -14.71 -2.61 6.83
N PRO A 137 -15.54 -3.28 7.67
CA PRO A 137 -15.65 -2.91 9.08
C PRO A 137 -14.29 -3.01 9.80
N ASN A 138 -14.03 -2.10 10.73
CA ASN A 138 -12.79 -2.04 11.53
C ASN A 138 -13.10 -1.94 13.04
N HIS A 139 -13.77 -2.95 13.59
CA HIS A 139 -14.14 -2.97 15.01
C HIS A 139 -13.03 -3.51 15.93
N LEU A 140 -12.14 -4.35 15.39
CA LEU A 140 -11.01 -4.98 16.09
C LEU A 140 -9.81 -5.04 15.15
N ASP A 141 -8.60 -5.16 15.69
CA ASP A 141 -7.37 -5.25 14.89
C ASP A 141 -7.39 -6.43 13.89
N LEU A 142 -8.06 -7.53 14.23
CA LEU A 142 -8.23 -8.67 13.34
C LEU A 142 -9.00 -8.32 12.06
N CYS A 143 -9.90 -7.33 12.12
CA CYS A 143 -10.67 -6.87 10.97
C CYS A 143 -9.77 -6.31 9.87
N ALA A 144 -8.64 -5.67 10.21
CA ALA A 144 -7.69 -5.19 9.21
C ALA A 144 -7.09 -6.35 8.41
N TRP A 145 -6.68 -7.41 9.10
CA TRP A 145 -6.15 -8.61 8.45
C TRP A 145 -7.21 -9.32 7.59
N ILE A 146 -8.42 -9.50 8.11
CA ILE A 146 -9.54 -10.10 7.35
C ILE A 146 -9.91 -9.22 6.16
N GLY A 147 -9.94 -7.91 6.36
CA GLY A 147 -10.25 -6.90 5.36
C GLY A 147 -9.28 -6.99 4.20
N SER A 148 -7.96 -6.96 4.44
CA SER A 148 -6.97 -7.08 3.38
C SER A 148 -7.09 -8.44 2.65
N TRP A 149 -7.35 -9.54 3.36
CA TRP A 149 -7.55 -10.87 2.74
C TRP A 149 -8.78 -10.94 1.83
N LYS A 150 -9.90 -10.31 2.20
CA LYS A 150 -11.14 -10.34 1.39
C LYS A 150 -11.18 -9.25 0.32
N VAL A 151 -10.71 -8.05 0.65
CA VAL A 151 -10.86 -6.86 -0.18
C VAL A 151 -9.83 -6.81 -1.30
N TYR A 152 -8.57 -7.18 -1.04
CA TYR A 152 -7.53 -7.11 -2.07
C TYR A 152 -7.83 -8.01 -3.28
N PRO A 153 -8.23 -9.29 -3.13
CA PRO A 153 -8.61 -10.11 -4.28
C PRO A 153 -9.81 -9.54 -5.04
N GLY A 154 -10.79 -8.99 -4.30
CA GLY A 154 -11.98 -8.35 -4.90
C GLY A 154 -11.60 -7.13 -5.76
N ILE A 155 -10.76 -6.24 -5.22
CA ILE A 155 -10.25 -5.07 -5.95
C ILE A 155 -9.43 -5.52 -7.17
N LYS A 156 -8.52 -6.48 -7.00
CA LYS A 156 -7.68 -7.00 -8.09
C LYS A 156 -8.52 -7.57 -9.22
N HIS A 157 -9.50 -8.42 -8.90
CA HIS A 157 -10.42 -8.98 -9.88
C HIS A 157 -11.25 -7.90 -10.60
N TYR A 158 -11.75 -6.91 -9.87
CA TYR A 158 -12.52 -5.80 -10.44
C TYR A 158 -11.68 -4.95 -11.40
N ILE A 159 -10.44 -4.62 -11.03
CA ILE A 159 -9.49 -3.86 -11.88
C ILE A 159 -9.19 -4.65 -13.16
N GLN A 160 -8.88 -5.95 -13.04
CA GLN A 160 -8.51 -6.80 -14.17
C GLN A 160 -9.68 -7.02 -15.14
N SER A 161 -10.86 -7.38 -14.63
CA SER A 161 -12.05 -7.66 -15.46
C SER A 161 -12.50 -6.44 -16.27
N ARG A 162 -12.31 -5.23 -15.74
CA ARG A 162 -12.66 -3.97 -16.39
C ARG A 162 -11.48 -3.27 -17.08
N LYS A 163 -10.29 -3.89 -17.07
CA LYS A 163 -9.05 -3.35 -17.67
C LYS A 163 -8.74 -1.91 -17.19
N LEU A 164 -8.93 -1.66 -15.90
CA LEU A 164 -8.66 -0.36 -15.29
C LEU A 164 -7.18 -0.23 -14.92
N SER A 165 -6.67 1.01 -14.90
CA SER A 165 -5.33 1.34 -14.40
C SER A 165 -5.45 2.06 -13.05
N ALA A 166 -5.70 1.30 -11.98
CA ALA A 166 -5.87 1.84 -10.63
C ALA A 166 -4.71 1.43 -9.72
N TYR A 167 -3.91 2.40 -9.26
CA TYR A 167 -2.76 2.20 -8.37
C TYR A 167 -2.23 3.55 -7.85
N PRO A 168 -1.50 3.61 -6.71
CA PRO A 168 -1.23 2.53 -5.76
C PRO A 168 -2.47 2.18 -4.92
N LEU A 169 -2.42 1.07 -4.18
CA LEU A 169 -3.50 0.67 -3.29
C LEU A 169 -3.33 1.37 -1.94
N MET A 170 -4.42 1.92 -1.40
CA MET A 170 -4.40 2.68 -0.15
C MET A 170 -5.46 2.17 0.82
N GLU A 171 -5.12 2.21 2.10
CA GLU A 171 -5.99 1.90 3.22
C GLU A 171 -6.08 3.12 4.12
N ILE A 172 -7.31 3.60 4.39
CA ILE A 172 -7.57 4.75 5.25
C ILE A 172 -8.50 4.30 6.38
N TYR A 173 -8.02 4.42 7.62
CA TYR A 173 -8.69 3.87 8.81
C TYR A 173 -9.51 4.97 9.50
N LYS A 174 -10.78 5.12 9.11
CA LYS A 174 -11.66 6.22 9.56
C LYS A 174 -12.96 5.67 10.13
N GLU A 175 -13.38 6.17 11.29
CA GLU A 175 -14.72 5.91 11.88
C GLU A 175 -15.09 4.42 11.99
N ASN A 176 -14.16 3.58 12.45
CA ASN A 176 -14.32 2.11 12.53
C ASN A 176 -14.59 1.43 11.18
N VAL A 177 -14.14 2.03 10.07
CA VAL A 177 -14.17 1.47 8.73
C VAL A 177 -12.78 1.62 8.10
N ILE A 178 -12.36 0.59 7.38
CA ILE A 178 -11.18 0.66 6.51
C ILE A 178 -11.70 1.01 5.12
N HIS A 179 -11.33 2.19 4.64
CA HIS A 179 -11.60 2.61 3.28
C HIS A 179 -10.42 2.19 2.40
N TYR A 180 -10.69 1.27 1.49
CA TYR A 180 -9.73 0.84 0.48
C TYR A 180 -9.96 1.68 -0.77
N MET A 181 -8.89 2.20 -1.35
CA MET A 181 -8.98 2.88 -2.63
C MET A 181 -7.73 2.72 -3.48
N ALA A 182 -7.92 2.70 -4.79
CA ALA A 182 -6.85 2.79 -5.78
C ALA A 182 -7.23 3.89 -6.80
N PRO A 183 -6.41 4.94 -6.95
CA PRO A 183 -6.76 6.10 -7.75
C PRO A 183 -6.69 5.77 -9.25
N LEU A 184 -7.62 6.33 -10.03
CA LEU A 184 -7.68 6.13 -11.50
C LEU A 184 -6.99 7.26 -12.29
N SER A 185 -6.53 8.29 -11.61
CA SER A 185 -5.84 9.46 -12.17
C SER A 185 -4.77 9.96 -11.22
N LYS A 186 -3.74 10.64 -11.72
CA LYS A 186 -2.64 11.21 -10.92
C LYS A 186 -1.92 10.15 -10.07
N GLN A 187 -1.88 8.90 -10.53
CA GLN A 187 -1.37 7.75 -9.78
C GLN A 187 0.06 7.97 -9.26
N ASN A 188 0.93 8.54 -10.10
CA ASN A 188 2.33 8.80 -9.77
C ASN A 188 2.52 9.87 -8.68
N ASP A 189 1.51 10.72 -8.46
CA ASP A 189 1.55 11.76 -7.44
C ASP A 189 1.33 11.21 -6.03
N PHE A 190 0.77 9.99 -5.92
CA PHE A 190 0.65 9.24 -4.65
C PHE A 190 1.92 8.48 -4.27
N PHE A 191 2.96 8.50 -5.11
CA PHE A 191 4.26 7.95 -4.73
C PHE A 191 5.01 8.91 -3.83
N VAL A 192 5.77 8.38 -2.89
CA VAL A 192 6.70 9.15 -2.05
C VAL A 192 8.07 9.26 -2.75
N SER A 193 8.83 10.30 -2.43
CA SER A 193 10.14 10.58 -3.05
C SER A 193 11.08 9.38 -3.10
N GLU A 194 11.09 8.58 -2.04
CA GLU A 194 11.92 7.40 -1.85
C GLU A 194 11.61 6.28 -2.86
N PHE A 195 10.40 6.28 -3.41
CA PHE A 195 9.94 5.29 -4.38
C PHE A 195 9.68 5.90 -5.77
N LYS A 196 9.70 7.22 -5.93
CA LYS A 196 9.60 7.90 -7.24
C LYS A 196 10.80 7.63 -8.16
N PHE A 197 11.94 7.19 -7.63
CA PHE A 197 13.20 7.05 -8.39
C PHE A 197 13.64 5.60 -8.69
N SER A 198 12.82 4.57 -8.43
CA SER A 198 13.14 3.22 -8.92
C SER A 198 12.70 3.04 -10.38
N LYS A 199 13.33 3.75 -11.32
CA LYS A 199 13.25 3.37 -12.74
C LYS A 199 14.02 2.06 -12.90
N SER A 200 13.36 0.98 -13.31
CA SER A 200 14.03 -0.15 -13.97
C SER A 200 14.65 0.34 -15.29
N PRO A 201 15.86 -0.12 -15.62
CA PRO A 201 16.03 -0.76 -16.91
C PRO A 201 17.08 -1.90 -16.89
N SER A 202 16.65 -3.11 -17.22
CA SER A 202 17.50 -4.07 -17.94
C SER A 202 16.62 -5.09 -18.68
N SER A 203 15.95 -4.61 -19.71
CA SER A 203 15.61 -5.44 -20.87
C SER A 203 16.38 -4.86 -22.06
N THR A 204 17.69 -5.01 -21.99
CA THR A 204 18.57 -5.08 -23.13
C THR A 204 19.51 -6.22 -22.81
N ASP A 205 19.32 -7.35 -23.47
CA ASP A 205 20.41 -8.13 -24.01
C ASP A 205 19.83 -8.88 -25.20
N GLY A 206 19.95 -8.18 -26.33
CA GLY A 206 19.92 -8.82 -27.63
C GLY A 206 21.12 -9.73 -27.74
N ASP A 207 20.82 -10.97 -28.08
CA ASP A 207 21.70 -11.94 -28.67
C ASP A 207 22.60 -11.31 -29.75
N SER A 208 23.92 -11.38 -29.54
CA SER A 208 24.86 -11.67 -30.62
C SER A 208 26.19 -12.13 -30.03
N THR A 209 26.45 -13.40 -30.25
CA THR A 209 27.71 -14.13 -30.11
C THR A 209 28.82 -13.49 -30.94
N GLN A 210 30.03 -13.32 -30.39
CA GLN A 210 31.28 -13.79 -31.02
C GLN A 210 32.51 -13.58 -30.12
N ASN A 211 33.26 -14.68 -29.98
CA ASN A 211 34.64 -14.77 -29.50
C ASN A 211 35.59 -13.91 -30.37
N ASP A 212 36.65 -13.33 -29.80
CA ASP A 212 38.03 -13.86 -29.92
C ASP A 212 39.05 -12.92 -29.24
N THR A 213 39.67 -13.46 -28.20
CA THR A 213 41.10 -13.53 -27.86
C THR A 213 42.12 -12.44 -28.31
N THR A 214 42.91 -12.00 -27.32
CA THR A 214 44.37 -11.72 -27.30
C THR A 214 44.97 -10.43 -27.89
N ASP A 215 45.67 -9.75 -26.96
CA ASP A 215 47.08 -9.30 -27.02
C ASP A 215 47.52 -7.91 -27.50
N GLU A 216 48.31 -7.34 -26.59
CA GLU A 216 49.53 -6.56 -26.72
C GLU A 216 49.53 -5.03 -26.93
N ASP A 217 50.16 -4.41 -25.93
CA ASP A 217 50.81 -3.11 -25.89
C ASP A 217 51.57 -2.76 -27.18
N THR A 218 51.47 -1.51 -27.65
CA THR A 218 52.69 -0.74 -27.93
C THR A 218 52.48 0.77 -27.87
N LEU A 219 53.31 1.37 -27.02
CA LEU A 219 53.63 2.78 -26.83
C LEU A 219 54.55 3.27 -27.96
N SER A 220 54.33 4.47 -28.51
CA SER A 220 55.35 5.46 -28.98
C SER A 220 54.73 6.46 -29.98
N THR A 221 54.48 7.70 -29.55
CA THR A 221 55.28 8.94 -29.73
C THR A 221 55.32 9.58 -31.12
N SER A 222 55.08 10.89 -31.06
CA SER A 222 55.70 12.00 -31.80
C SER A 222 55.22 12.38 -33.21
N SER A 223 54.54 13.54 -33.21
CA SER A 223 54.94 14.79 -33.85
C SER A 223 54.83 14.95 -35.38
N PHE A 224 54.03 15.97 -35.74
CA PHE A 224 54.27 17.03 -36.73
C PHE A 224 54.99 16.67 -38.04
N GLU A 225 54.33 16.87 -39.17
CA GLU A 225 54.61 18.02 -40.06
C GLU A 225 53.60 18.16 -41.21
N GLU A 226 53.34 19.42 -41.54
CA GLU A 226 52.60 19.92 -42.71
C GLU A 226 53.19 19.41 -44.03
N LEU A 227 52.35 19.33 -45.08
CA LEU A 227 52.60 20.06 -46.34
C LEU A 227 51.40 20.01 -47.29
N ASN A 228 51.18 21.17 -47.91
CA ASN A 228 50.17 21.52 -48.90
C ASN A 228 50.08 20.58 -50.13
N ALA A 229 48.84 20.42 -50.61
CA ALA A 229 48.27 20.58 -51.98
C ALA A 229 49.22 20.70 -53.22
N PRO A 230 48.71 20.66 -54.49
CA PRO A 230 47.43 20.20 -55.04
C PRO A 230 47.61 19.26 -56.28
N GLU A 231 46.52 18.64 -56.74
CA GLU A 231 46.03 18.65 -58.13
C GLU A 231 44.54 18.23 -58.15
#